data_AF-A0A364RE69-F1
#
_entry.id   AF-A0A364RE69-F1
#
_cell.length_a   1.000
_cell.length_b   1.000
_cell.length_c   1.000
_cell.angle_alpha   90.00
_cell.angle_beta   90.00
_cell.angle_gamma   90.00
#
_symmetry.space_group_name_H-M   'P 1'
#
loop_
_entity.id
_entity.type
_entity.pdbx_description
1 polymer ?
#
loop_
_entity_poly.entity_id
_entity_poly.type
_entity_poly.pdbx_seq_one_letter_code
_entity_poly.pdbx_strand_id
1 'polypeptide(L)'
;MDKEKRKEHFNSPSWVTYLTPFTLIVPDNEEPLKVELEEINSNTYNHGKLCKIVSSSPIDSFDFDLIICYDGALAIPKFSTFSEKEKAVDFFNNLFCKILLGGIYCEAVDRRDIVNGKLHKQSFIWPVDFGNSASTHLHSKLRMKVASNMDSIILSNPNYITVSEFHKTIGAGNNILSKINNLTPKFLVRGVTEITYRNWDLVLSNLWITVEQLIDFVWNNFYLIDTKYHPKDPISGRIKSLKNDSRTWSTSVKQEIMYQNGILDEGIISKLYPARQARNKLVHEGKGVSQQIALDLYTAVQLLLKKASGLKHISFPDVEESSRESLSDKSDFSLEDFDAWKEVKIKKTPNKV
;
A
#
# COMPACT_ATOMS: atom_id res chain seq x y z
N MET A 1 -31.20 15.83 23.57
CA MET A 1 -31.21 15.49 22.13
C MET A 1 -31.95 14.18 21.97
N ASP A 2 -33.07 14.21 21.24
CA ASP A 2 -34.06 13.13 21.19
C ASP A 2 -33.51 11.82 20.58
N LYS A 3 -34.01 10.66 21.02
CA LYS A 3 -33.53 9.33 20.53
C LYS A 3 -33.78 9.16 19.04
N GLU A 4 -34.84 9.76 18.50
CA GLU A 4 -35.15 9.76 17.06
C GLU A 4 -34.20 10.65 16.24
N LYS A 5 -33.88 11.86 16.74
CA LYS A 5 -32.85 12.73 16.15
C LYS A 5 -31.45 12.10 16.21
N ARG A 6 -31.15 11.31 17.26
CA ARG A 6 -29.94 10.47 17.32
C ARG A 6 -29.97 9.35 16.27
N LYS A 7 -31.10 8.65 16.08
CA LYS A 7 -31.21 7.61 15.04
C LYS A 7 -30.97 8.18 13.63
N GLU A 8 -31.60 9.30 13.26
CA GLU A 8 -31.31 9.96 11.97
C GLU A 8 -29.84 10.42 11.87
N HIS A 9 -29.25 10.92 12.96
CA HIS A 9 -27.85 11.34 12.97
C HIS A 9 -26.82 10.20 13.03
N PHE A 10 -27.18 8.97 13.40
CA PHE A 10 -26.25 7.83 13.49
C PHE A 10 -26.60 6.62 12.59
N ASN A 11 -27.53 6.77 11.63
CA ASN A 11 -27.80 5.72 10.64
C ASN A 11 -26.64 5.52 9.64
N SER A 12 -26.45 4.27 9.21
CA SER A 12 -25.48 3.84 8.19
C SER A 12 -24.01 4.15 8.49
N PRO A 13 -23.44 3.60 9.58
CA PRO A 13 -22.03 3.77 9.91
C PRO A 13 -21.13 3.05 8.89
N SER A 14 -20.05 3.71 8.49
CA SER A 14 -19.03 3.12 7.60
C SER A 14 -17.62 3.24 8.17
N TRP A 15 -16.77 2.29 7.80
CA TRP A 15 -15.32 2.48 7.83
C TRP A 15 -14.92 3.18 6.55
N VAL A 16 -14.06 4.18 6.67
CA VAL A 16 -13.55 4.93 5.53
C VAL A 16 -12.04 4.92 5.56
N THR A 17 -11.44 4.76 4.39
CA THR A 17 -10.02 5.06 4.16
C THR A 17 -9.89 5.93 2.92
N TYR A 18 -8.68 6.36 2.61
CA TYR A 18 -8.42 7.27 1.49
C TYR A 18 -7.26 6.75 0.65
N LEU A 19 -7.37 6.91 -0.67
CA LEU A 19 -6.24 6.68 -1.56
C LEU A 19 -5.10 7.63 -1.19
N THR A 20 -3.91 7.05 -1.02
CA THR A 20 -2.69 7.80 -0.76
C THR A 20 -1.64 7.38 -1.80
N PRO A 21 -1.02 8.32 -2.54
CA PRO A 21 -1.12 9.77 -2.42
C PRO A 21 -2.50 10.30 -2.81
N PHE A 22 -2.82 11.53 -2.37
CA PHE A 22 -4.11 12.16 -2.64
C PHE A 22 -4.44 12.11 -4.13
N THR A 23 -5.48 11.36 -4.48
CA THR A 23 -5.87 11.07 -5.85
C THR A 23 -7.39 11.14 -5.95
N LEU A 24 -7.87 11.99 -6.86
CA LEU A 24 -9.30 12.08 -7.16
C LEU A 24 -9.76 10.90 -8.01
N ILE A 25 -10.99 10.45 -7.79
CA ILE A 25 -11.68 9.50 -8.66
C ILE A 25 -12.80 10.27 -9.36
N VAL A 26 -12.63 10.52 -10.64
CA VAL A 26 -13.47 11.44 -11.42
C VAL A 26 -14.43 10.64 -12.30
N PRO A 27 -15.73 10.97 -12.32
CA PRO A 27 -16.65 10.38 -13.30
C PRO A 27 -16.14 10.57 -14.73
N ASP A 28 -16.30 9.57 -15.60
CA ASP A 28 -15.70 9.57 -16.95
C ASP A 28 -16.16 10.73 -17.85
N ASN A 29 -17.26 11.40 -17.49
CA ASN A 29 -17.86 12.53 -18.20
C ASN A 29 -17.63 13.88 -17.51
N GLU A 30 -16.83 13.95 -16.44
CA GLU A 30 -16.49 15.17 -15.73
C GLU A 30 -15.00 15.49 -15.83
N GLU A 31 -14.64 16.77 -15.83
CA GLU A 31 -13.26 17.21 -15.64
C GLU A 31 -12.86 17.14 -14.15
N PRO A 32 -11.58 16.86 -13.85
CA PRO A 32 -11.08 16.85 -12.48
C PRO A 32 -11.27 18.21 -11.80
N LEU A 33 -11.37 18.20 -10.47
CA LEU A 33 -11.55 19.43 -9.71
C LEU A 33 -10.21 20.15 -9.70
N LYS A 34 -10.19 21.37 -10.24
CA LYS A 34 -9.06 22.28 -10.14
C LYS A 34 -9.51 23.52 -9.40
N VAL A 35 -8.82 23.83 -8.30
CA VAL A 35 -9.17 24.95 -7.42
C VAL A 35 -8.17 26.09 -7.62
N GLU A 36 -8.69 27.29 -7.84
CA GLU A 36 -7.85 28.48 -7.99
C GLU A 36 -7.23 28.92 -6.65
N LEU A 37 -6.10 29.63 -6.70
CA LEU A 37 -5.38 30.03 -5.48
C LEU A 37 -6.22 30.95 -4.59
N GLU A 38 -7.07 31.79 -5.18
CA GLU A 38 -8.00 32.65 -4.45
C GLU A 38 -9.01 31.83 -3.65
N GLU A 39 -9.53 30.74 -4.21
CA GLU A 39 -10.46 29.84 -3.54
C GLU A 39 -9.79 29.04 -2.42
N ILE A 40 -8.52 28.67 -2.59
CA ILE A 40 -7.68 28.06 -1.56
C ILE A 40 -7.47 29.05 -0.41
N ASN A 41 -7.00 30.26 -0.72
CA ASN A 41 -6.68 31.29 0.28
C ASN A 41 -7.91 31.75 1.08
N SER A 42 -9.09 31.72 0.46
CA SER A 42 -10.36 32.06 1.10
C SER A 42 -11.14 30.84 1.63
N ASN A 43 -10.64 29.62 1.41
CA ASN A 43 -11.29 28.36 1.80
C ASN A 43 -12.74 28.23 1.27
N THR A 44 -12.98 28.76 0.06
CA THR A 44 -14.31 28.83 -0.56
C THR A 44 -14.58 27.67 -1.52
N TYR A 45 -13.58 26.87 -1.88
CA TYR A 45 -13.68 25.72 -2.80
C TYR A 45 -14.84 24.76 -2.50
N ASN A 46 -15.30 24.03 -3.52
CA ASN A 46 -16.43 23.11 -3.42
C ASN A 46 -16.08 21.81 -2.68
N HIS A 47 -15.99 21.88 -1.35
CA HIS A 47 -15.76 20.72 -0.49
C HIS A 47 -16.86 19.65 -0.58
N GLY A 48 -18.09 20.03 -0.96
CA GLY A 48 -19.19 19.10 -1.18
C GLY A 48 -18.91 18.13 -2.33
N LYS A 49 -18.19 18.58 -3.38
CA LYS A 49 -17.73 17.72 -4.48
C LYS A 49 -16.80 16.62 -3.96
N LEU A 50 -15.90 16.93 -3.04
CA LEU A 50 -14.96 15.96 -2.44
C LEU A 50 -15.67 14.81 -1.71
N CYS A 51 -16.79 15.11 -1.04
CA CYS A 51 -17.58 14.12 -0.31
C CYS A 51 -18.52 13.27 -1.19
N LYS A 52 -18.71 13.64 -2.46
CA LYS A 52 -19.71 13.05 -3.36
C LYS A 52 -19.34 11.61 -3.72
N ILE A 53 -20.32 10.72 -3.65
CA ILE A 53 -20.19 9.35 -4.16
C ILE A 53 -20.19 9.42 -5.70
N VAL A 54 -19.16 8.85 -6.31
CA VAL A 54 -18.98 8.84 -7.77
C VAL A 54 -19.20 7.46 -8.38
N SER A 55 -19.04 6.40 -7.59
CA SER A 55 -19.25 5.02 -8.03
C SER A 55 -19.46 4.10 -6.83
N SER A 56 -19.93 2.89 -7.11
CA SER A 56 -19.87 1.76 -6.19
C SER A 56 -19.26 0.53 -6.88
N SER A 57 -18.85 -0.47 -6.10
CA SER A 57 -18.38 -1.77 -6.61
C SER A 57 -18.86 -2.88 -5.67
N PRO A 58 -19.36 -4.01 -6.17
CA PRO A 58 -19.82 -5.09 -5.30
C PRO A 58 -18.66 -5.67 -4.47
N ILE A 59 -18.94 -6.01 -3.22
CA ILE A 59 -18.00 -6.73 -2.36
C ILE A 59 -18.38 -8.22 -2.38
N ASP A 60 -17.44 -9.06 -2.79
CA ASP A 60 -17.66 -10.51 -2.83
C ASP A 60 -18.18 -11.03 -1.49
N SER A 61 -19.26 -11.82 -1.53
CA SER A 61 -19.91 -12.45 -0.36
C SER A 61 -20.76 -11.53 0.53
N PHE A 62 -21.10 -10.31 0.09
CA PHE A 62 -21.96 -9.39 0.84
C PHE A 62 -23.00 -8.67 -0.05
N ASP A 63 -24.13 -8.30 0.55
CA ASP A 63 -25.19 -7.51 -0.10
C ASP A 63 -24.90 -6.01 -0.14
N PHE A 64 -23.65 -5.60 0.15
CA PHE A 64 -23.25 -4.20 0.21
C PHE A 64 -22.09 -3.93 -0.73
N ASP A 65 -22.13 -2.76 -1.35
CA ASP A 65 -21.06 -2.28 -2.21
C ASP A 65 -19.98 -1.52 -1.42
N LEU A 66 -18.77 -1.59 -1.94
CA LEU A 66 -17.72 -0.60 -1.73
C LEU A 66 -18.20 0.73 -2.33
N ILE A 67 -18.26 1.76 -1.50
CA ILE A 67 -18.61 3.11 -1.93
C ILE A 67 -17.34 3.90 -2.24
N ILE A 68 -17.34 4.57 -3.39
CA ILE A 68 -16.20 5.31 -3.92
C ILE A 68 -16.57 6.79 -3.99
N CYS A 69 -15.79 7.64 -3.35
CA CYS A 69 -15.99 9.09 -3.34
C CYS A 69 -15.02 9.82 -4.27
N TYR A 70 -15.40 11.03 -4.66
CA TYR A 70 -14.67 11.87 -5.59
C TYR A 70 -13.22 12.16 -5.18
N ASP A 71 -12.97 12.36 -3.88
CA ASP A 71 -11.61 12.63 -3.37
C ASP A 71 -10.77 11.37 -3.12
N GLY A 72 -11.19 10.20 -3.62
CA GLY A 72 -10.49 8.94 -3.38
C GLY A 72 -10.82 8.28 -2.05
N ALA A 73 -11.84 8.75 -1.30
CA ALA A 73 -12.32 8.01 -0.15
C ALA A 73 -13.05 6.73 -0.54
N LEU A 74 -12.76 5.66 0.19
CA LEU A 74 -13.34 4.34 0.00
C LEU A 74 -14.03 3.92 1.29
N ALA A 75 -15.30 3.53 1.19
CA ALA A 75 -16.12 3.24 2.35
C ALA A 75 -16.80 1.87 2.28
N ILE A 76 -16.79 1.16 3.40
CA ILE A 76 -17.51 -0.10 3.62
C ILE A 76 -18.40 0.01 4.86
N PRO A 77 -19.54 -0.69 4.93
CA PRO A 77 -20.41 -0.63 6.10
C PRO A 77 -19.74 -1.24 7.34
N LYS A 78 -19.98 -0.64 8.52
CA LYS A 78 -19.58 -1.23 9.82
C LYS A 78 -20.58 -2.31 10.26
N PHE A 79 -20.68 -3.39 9.50
CA PHE A 79 -21.67 -4.43 9.73
C PHE A 79 -21.06 -5.83 9.53
N SER A 80 -21.59 -6.81 10.27
CA SER A 80 -21.19 -8.22 10.17
C SER A 80 -19.66 -8.41 10.28
N THR A 81 -19.01 -8.98 9.27
CA THR A 81 -17.56 -9.22 9.17
C THR A 81 -16.71 -7.96 9.32
N PHE A 82 -17.26 -6.78 8.99
CA PHE A 82 -16.59 -5.49 9.14
C PHE A 82 -16.98 -4.76 10.43
N SER A 83 -17.53 -5.46 11.43
CA SER A 83 -17.75 -4.88 12.76
C SER A 83 -16.44 -4.47 13.43
N GLU A 84 -15.36 -5.23 13.18
CA GLU A 84 -14.03 -4.95 13.71
C GLU A 84 -13.19 -4.13 12.75
N LYS A 85 -12.48 -3.13 13.29
CA LYS A 85 -11.60 -2.23 12.54
C LYS A 85 -10.45 -2.98 11.84
N GLU A 86 -9.92 -4.02 12.46
CA GLU A 86 -8.81 -4.82 11.89
C GLU A 86 -9.24 -5.56 10.62
N LYS A 87 -10.48 -6.05 10.56
CA LYS A 87 -11.04 -6.66 9.35
C LYS A 87 -11.18 -5.65 8.21
N ALA A 88 -11.50 -4.40 8.52
CA ALA A 88 -11.48 -3.32 7.55
C ALA A 88 -10.06 -3.03 7.04
N VAL A 89 -9.05 -3.01 7.92
CA VAL A 89 -7.64 -2.84 7.52
C VAL A 89 -7.21 -3.94 6.55
N ASP A 90 -7.53 -5.20 6.82
CA ASP A 90 -7.19 -6.32 5.93
C ASP A 90 -7.91 -6.20 4.58
N PHE A 91 -9.19 -5.83 4.59
CA PHE A 91 -9.98 -5.60 3.38
C PHE A 91 -9.37 -4.49 2.50
N PHE A 92 -9.07 -3.33 3.10
CA PHE A 92 -8.52 -2.22 2.34
C PHE A 92 -7.11 -2.50 1.82
N ASN A 93 -6.26 -3.18 2.58
CA ASN A 93 -4.95 -3.60 2.06
C ASN A 93 -5.06 -4.64 0.92
N ASN A 94 -6.08 -5.52 0.95
CA ASN A 94 -6.37 -6.40 -0.18
C ASN A 94 -6.78 -5.60 -1.42
N LEU A 95 -7.68 -4.63 -1.25
CA LEU A 95 -8.10 -3.74 -2.32
C LEU A 95 -6.93 -2.91 -2.88
N PHE A 96 -6.10 -2.34 -2.02
CA PHE A 96 -4.93 -1.55 -2.41
C PHE A 96 -3.88 -2.37 -3.13
N CYS A 97 -3.73 -3.65 -2.77
CA CYS A 97 -2.90 -4.56 -3.53
C CYS A 97 -3.44 -4.82 -4.94
N LYS A 98 -4.77 -4.90 -5.12
CA LYS A 98 -5.38 -4.99 -6.45
C LYS A 98 -5.10 -3.72 -7.26
N ILE A 99 -5.23 -2.54 -6.65
CA ILE A 99 -4.93 -1.26 -7.31
C ILE A 99 -3.45 -1.21 -7.73
N LEU A 100 -2.55 -1.58 -6.81
CA LEU A 100 -1.10 -1.66 -7.04
C LEU A 100 -0.73 -2.60 -8.19
N LEU A 101 -1.27 -3.83 -8.17
CA LEU A 101 -1.03 -4.83 -9.21
C LEU A 101 -1.70 -4.49 -10.55
N GLY A 102 -2.68 -3.59 -10.54
CA GLY A 102 -3.29 -3.03 -11.75
C GLY A 102 -2.49 -1.88 -12.36
N GLY A 103 -1.45 -1.40 -11.68
CA GLY A 103 -0.51 -0.39 -12.20
C GLY A 103 -0.63 0.98 -11.57
N ILE A 104 -1.53 1.18 -10.60
CA ILE A 104 -1.69 2.46 -9.90
C ILE A 104 -1.03 2.35 -8.53
N TYR A 105 -0.09 3.24 -8.24
CA TYR A 105 0.52 3.30 -6.92
C TYR A 105 -0.52 3.64 -5.85
N CYS A 106 -0.54 2.87 -4.76
CA CYS A 106 -1.37 3.12 -3.59
C CYS A 106 -0.63 2.63 -2.34
N GLU A 107 -0.70 3.42 -1.27
CA GLU A 107 -0.06 3.11 0.00
C GLU A 107 -0.87 2.15 0.87
N ALA A 108 -0.18 1.36 1.68
CA ALA A 108 -0.76 0.43 2.64
C ALA A 108 -1.32 1.18 3.84
N VAL A 109 -2.42 0.65 4.37
CA VAL A 109 -3.13 1.23 5.50
C VAL A 109 -2.94 0.43 6.76
N ASP A 110 -2.92 1.13 7.88
CA ASP A 110 -3.03 0.57 9.22
C ASP A 110 -4.24 1.12 9.96
N ARG A 111 -4.34 0.78 11.26
CA ARG A 111 -5.47 1.18 12.11
C ARG A 111 -5.64 2.71 12.19
N ARG A 112 -4.61 3.51 11.92
CA ARG A 112 -4.67 4.98 11.96
C ARG A 112 -5.32 5.58 10.71
N ASP A 113 -5.25 4.86 9.61
CA ASP A 113 -5.75 5.27 8.29
C ASP A 113 -7.24 4.90 8.07
N ILE A 114 -7.83 4.14 8.99
CA ILE A 114 -9.24 3.79 8.96
C ILE A 114 -10.02 4.72 9.90
N VAL A 115 -11.00 5.45 9.39
CA VAL A 115 -11.80 6.43 10.13
C VAL A 115 -13.27 6.09 10.16
N ASN A 116 -14.00 6.76 11.05
CA ASN A 116 -15.45 6.65 11.07
C ASN A 116 -16.06 7.58 10.01
N GLY A 117 -16.83 7.00 9.10
CA GLY A 117 -17.67 7.74 8.18
C GLY A 117 -19.16 7.49 8.41
N LYS A 118 -19.96 8.30 7.73
CA LYS A 118 -21.41 8.15 7.67
C LYS A 118 -21.91 8.37 6.25
N LEU A 119 -22.79 7.47 5.80
CA LEU A 119 -23.55 7.68 4.56
C LEU A 119 -24.64 8.74 4.80
N HIS A 120 -24.55 9.86 4.07
CA HIS A 120 -25.51 10.96 4.13
C HIS A 120 -26.32 11.03 2.85
N LYS A 121 -27.66 10.95 2.97
CA LYS A 121 -28.62 11.09 1.87
C LYS A 121 -28.28 10.24 0.62
N GLN A 122 -27.67 9.06 0.83
CA GLN A 122 -27.24 8.14 -0.23
C GLN A 122 -26.29 8.73 -1.29
N SER A 123 -25.77 9.95 -1.09
CA SER A 123 -25.02 10.69 -2.10
C SER A 123 -23.63 11.12 -1.61
N PHE A 124 -23.38 11.04 -0.30
CA PHE A 124 -22.13 11.51 0.31
C PHE A 124 -21.66 10.57 1.41
N ILE A 125 -20.34 10.44 1.55
CA ILE A 125 -19.73 9.90 2.78
C ILE A 125 -19.14 11.06 3.56
N TRP A 126 -19.71 11.35 4.72
CA TRP A 126 -19.22 12.41 5.60
C TRP A 126 -18.24 11.83 6.64
N PRO A 127 -17.03 12.42 6.81
CA PRO A 127 -16.12 12.02 7.88
C PRO A 127 -16.70 12.45 9.24
N VAL A 128 -16.62 11.57 10.23
CA VAL A 128 -17.10 11.84 11.59
C VAL A 128 -15.96 12.30 12.51
N ASP A 129 -14.71 11.98 12.14
CA ASP A 129 -13.49 12.36 12.84
C ASP A 129 -12.38 12.69 11.82
N PHE A 130 -11.26 13.24 12.30
CA PHE A 130 -10.10 13.56 11.48
C PHE A 130 -9.14 12.37 11.24
N GLY A 131 -9.41 11.21 11.86
CA GLY A 131 -8.45 10.11 11.89
C GLY A 131 -7.14 10.39 12.62
N ASN A 132 -6.22 9.43 12.53
CA ASN A 132 -4.93 9.44 13.26
C ASN A 132 -3.71 9.37 12.33
N SER A 133 -3.90 9.47 11.01
CA SER A 133 -2.84 9.43 10.01
C SER A 133 -2.75 10.77 9.29
N ALA A 134 -1.61 11.08 8.66
CA ALA A 134 -1.48 12.30 7.87
C ALA A 134 -2.49 12.34 6.71
N SER A 135 -2.70 11.20 6.04
CA SER A 135 -3.67 11.07 4.93
C SER A 135 -5.10 11.33 5.41
N THR A 136 -5.58 10.57 6.41
CA THR A 136 -6.95 10.76 6.93
C THR A 136 -7.19 12.16 7.46
N HIS A 137 -6.17 12.76 8.07
CA HIS A 137 -6.24 14.13 8.57
C HIS A 137 -6.36 15.15 7.45
N LEU A 138 -5.56 15.02 6.38
CA LEU A 138 -5.63 15.87 5.19
C LEU A 138 -7.02 15.80 4.54
N HIS A 139 -7.49 14.60 4.21
CA HIS A 139 -8.81 14.44 3.57
C HIS A 139 -9.94 15.00 4.43
N SER A 140 -9.94 14.71 5.73
CA SER A 140 -10.97 15.20 6.63
C SER A 140 -10.96 16.73 6.76
N LYS A 141 -9.76 17.34 6.85
CA LYS A 141 -9.59 18.80 6.85
C LYS A 141 -10.15 19.45 5.58
N LEU A 142 -9.86 18.88 4.40
CA LEU A 142 -10.36 19.40 3.12
C LEU A 142 -11.89 19.29 3.04
N ARG A 143 -12.44 18.13 3.39
CA ARG A 143 -13.89 17.88 3.41
C ARG A 143 -14.65 18.78 4.38
N MET A 144 -14.04 19.11 5.52
CA MET A 144 -14.63 19.95 6.57
C MET A 144 -14.32 21.44 6.42
N LYS A 145 -13.56 21.86 5.39
CA LYS A 145 -13.09 23.24 5.22
C LYS A 145 -12.34 23.78 6.45
N VAL A 146 -11.43 22.99 7.00
CA VAL A 146 -10.51 23.43 8.08
C VAL A 146 -9.04 23.16 7.74
N ALA A 147 -8.77 22.86 6.46
CA ALA A 147 -7.43 22.74 5.92
C ALA A 147 -6.72 24.10 5.92
N SER A 148 -5.42 24.09 6.22
CA SER A 148 -4.57 25.25 5.97
C SER A 148 -4.37 25.47 4.47
N ASN A 149 -3.83 26.62 4.06
CA ASN A 149 -3.50 26.86 2.65
C ASN A 149 -2.43 25.87 2.16
N MET A 150 -1.50 25.46 3.03
CA MET A 150 -0.50 24.44 2.72
C MET A 150 -1.11 23.04 2.52
N ASP A 151 -2.18 22.72 3.24
CA ASP A 151 -2.90 21.45 3.07
C ASP A 151 -3.77 21.48 1.81
N SER A 152 -4.47 22.60 1.55
CA SER A 152 -5.44 22.75 0.45
C SER A 152 -4.83 23.08 -0.90
N ILE A 153 -3.55 23.48 -0.97
CA ILE A 153 -2.84 23.70 -2.24
C ILE A 153 -2.84 22.48 -3.15
N ILE A 154 -2.96 21.26 -2.58
CA ILE A 154 -3.06 20.02 -3.35
C ILE A 154 -4.26 19.99 -4.30
N LEU A 155 -5.32 20.77 -4.00
CA LEU A 155 -6.51 20.91 -4.84
C LEU A 155 -6.26 21.78 -6.09
N SER A 156 -5.14 22.51 -6.16
CA SER A 156 -4.80 23.34 -7.33
C SER A 156 -4.33 22.51 -8.52
N ASN A 157 -3.70 21.36 -8.26
CA ASN A 157 -3.30 20.42 -9.30
C ASN A 157 -3.28 18.98 -8.76
N PRO A 158 -4.45 18.39 -8.46
CA PRO A 158 -4.52 17.07 -7.86
C PRO A 158 -4.26 15.98 -8.91
N ASN A 159 -3.67 14.87 -8.45
CA ASN A 159 -3.68 13.64 -9.24
C ASN A 159 -5.13 13.15 -9.38
N TYR A 160 -5.46 12.52 -10.51
CA TYR A 160 -6.77 11.95 -10.70
C TYR A 160 -6.71 10.72 -11.60
N ILE A 161 -7.71 9.86 -11.42
CA ILE A 161 -8.03 8.72 -12.28
C ILE A 161 -9.52 8.72 -12.55
N THR A 162 -9.93 8.12 -13.66
CA THR A 162 -11.36 8.02 -14.00
C THR A 162 -12.02 6.84 -13.26
N VAL A 163 -13.35 6.86 -13.12
CA VAL A 163 -14.11 5.74 -12.55
C VAL A 163 -13.88 4.45 -13.36
N SER A 164 -13.89 4.53 -14.70
CA SER A 164 -13.64 3.35 -15.54
C SER A 164 -12.22 2.80 -15.36
N GLU A 165 -11.21 3.67 -15.26
CA GLU A 165 -9.83 3.30 -14.99
C GLU A 165 -9.66 2.65 -13.61
N PHE A 166 -10.31 3.20 -12.57
CA PHE A 166 -10.28 2.63 -11.22
C PHE A 166 -10.81 1.18 -11.20
N HIS A 167 -11.97 0.92 -11.80
CA HIS A 167 -12.53 -0.43 -11.88
C HIS A 167 -11.68 -1.37 -12.75
N LYS A 168 -11.17 -0.88 -13.88
CA LYS A 168 -10.26 -1.65 -14.75
C LYS A 168 -9.01 -2.08 -13.99
N THR A 169 -8.45 -1.18 -13.19
CA THR A 169 -7.25 -1.43 -12.37
C THR A 169 -7.52 -2.49 -11.32
N ILE A 170 -8.63 -2.38 -10.59
CA ILE A 170 -9.04 -3.40 -9.62
C ILE A 170 -9.23 -4.76 -10.29
N GLY A 171 -9.88 -4.79 -11.47
CA GLY A 171 -10.09 -6.02 -12.24
C GLY A 171 -8.77 -6.68 -12.66
N ALA A 172 -7.81 -5.88 -13.15
CA ALA A 172 -6.48 -6.36 -13.52
C ALA A 172 -5.72 -6.94 -12.31
N GLY A 173 -5.72 -6.24 -11.18
CA GLY A 173 -5.10 -6.73 -9.95
C GLY A 173 -5.77 -7.98 -9.38
N ASN A 174 -7.09 -8.06 -9.47
CA ASN A 174 -7.84 -9.25 -9.05
C ASN A 174 -7.48 -10.48 -9.89
N ASN A 175 -7.32 -10.32 -11.21
CA ASN A 175 -6.86 -11.39 -12.08
C ASN A 175 -5.47 -11.91 -11.66
N ILE A 176 -4.55 -11.02 -11.26
CA ILE A 176 -3.22 -11.43 -10.77
C ILE A 176 -3.32 -12.15 -9.42
N LEU A 177 -4.01 -11.57 -8.43
CA LEU A 177 -4.13 -12.16 -7.10
C LEU A 177 -4.83 -13.52 -7.11
N SER A 178 -5.87 -13.69 -7.95
CA SER A 178 -6.59 -14.96 -8.06
C SER A 178 -5.71 -16.11 -8.53
N LYS A 179 -4.62 -15.81 -9.26
CA LYS A 179 -3.64 -16.81 -9.71
C LYS A 179 -2.60 -17.16 -8.64
N ILE A 180 -2.36 -16.29 -7.67
CA ILE A 180 -1.33 -16.45 -6.64
C ILE A 180 -1.99 -16.48 -5.26
N ASN A 181 -2.65 -17.60 -4.97
CA ASN A 181 -3.57 -17.74 -3.84
C ASN A 181 -2.93 -17.69 -2.43
N ASN A 182 -1.61 -17.84 -2.32
CA ASN A 182 -0.89 -17.81 -1.05
C ASN A 182 -0.24 -16.44 -0.76
N LEU A 183 -0.37 -15.47 -1.67
CA LEU A 183 0.20 -14.14 -1.48
C LEU A 183 -0.62 -13.38 -0.44
N THR A 184 0.05 -12.82 0.56
CA THR A 184 -0.58 -11.94 1.55
C THR A 184 -0.47 -10.48 1.09
N PRO A 185 -1.59 -9.83 0.71
CA PRO A 185 -1.59 -8.51 0.10
C PRO A 185 -0.88 -7.43 0.92
N LYS A 186 -1.07 -7.46 2.24
CA LYS A 186 -0.56 -6.46 3.17
C LYS A 186 0.95 -6.27 3.11
N PHE A 187 1.73 -7.35 3.00
CA PHE A 187 3.19 -7.26 2.96
C PHE A 187 3.69 -6.66 1.65
N LEU A 188 3.06 -6.99 0.52
CA LEU A 188 3.41 -6.41 -0.77
C LEU A 188 3.18 -4.90 -0.74
N VAL A 189 1.95 -4.45 -0.45
CA VAL A 189 1.61 -3.02 -0.47
C VAL A 189 2.45 -2.25 0.55
N ARG A 190 2.67 -2.81 1.75
CA ARG A 190 3.51 -2.14 2.76
C ARG A 190 4.95 -2.02 2.30
N GLY A 191 5.53 -3.08 1.73
CA GLY A 191 6.88 -3.02 1.19
C GLY A 191 7.04 -1.94 0.12
N VAL A 192 6.04 -1.77 -0.74
CA VAL A 192 6.02 -0.71 -1.76
C VAL A 192 5.83 0.69 -1.17
N THR A 193 4.99 0.82 -0.13
CA THR A 193 4.78 2.07 0.59
C THR A 193 6.08 2.61 1.18
N GLU A 194 6.86 1.73 1.82
CA GLU A 194 8.09 2.11 2.52
C GLU A 194 9.23 2.52 1.57
N ILE A 195 9.14 2.21 0.27
CA ILE A 195 10.08 2.71 -0.75
C ILE A 195 9.94 4.23 -0.87
N THR A 196 8.71 4.74 -0.93
CA THR A 196 8.42 6.18 -1.02
C THR A 196 8.92 6.94 0.20
N TYR A 197 8.88 6.30 1.37
CA TYR A 197 9.41 6.87 2.62
C TYR A 197 10.90 6.58 2.86
N ARG A 198 11.58 5.89 1.93
CA ARG A 198 13.00 5.53 2.03
C ARG A 198 13.36 4.70 3.28
N ASN A 199 12.39 3.96 3.81
CA ASN A 199 12.56 3.11 4.99
C ASN A 199 13.09 1.72 4.56
N TRP A 200 14.35 1.67 4.11
CA TRP A 200 14.92 0.49 3.43
C TRP A 200 14.86 -0.81 4.25
N ASP A 201 14.98 -0.72 5.58
CA ASP A 201 14.86 -1.88 6.48
C ASP A 201 13.44 -2.47 6.45
N LEU A 202 12.42 -1.61 6.39
CA LEU A 202 11.02 -2.01 6.30
C LEU A 202 10.65 -2.49 4.89
N VAL A 203 11.23 -1.89 3.84
CA VAL A 203 11.12 -2.40 2.47
C VAL A 203 11.63 -3.84 2.42
N LEU A 204 12.86 -4.07 2.90
CA LEU A 204 13.46 -5.40 2.91
C LEU A 204 12.61 -6.41 3.68
N SER A 205 12.18 -6.05 4.89
CA SER A 205 11.43 -6.96 5.76
C SER A 205 10.08 -7.37 5.16
N ASN A 206 9.32 -6.43 4.61
CA ASN A 206 8.00 -6.69 4.05
C ASN A 206 8.08 -7.39 2.68
N LEU A 207 8.96 -6.94 1.79
CA LEU A 207 9.13 -7.55 0.47
C LEU A 207 9.78 -8.93 0.56
N TRP A 208 10.63 -9.20 1.55
CA TRP A 208 11.20 -10.55 1.74
C TRP A 208 10.12 -11.58 2.08
N ILE A 209 9.13 -11.23 2.92
CA ILE A 209 7.98 -12.10 3.18
C ILE A 209 7.23 -12.39 1.87
N THR A 210 7.04 -11.37 1.03
CA THR A 210 6.44 -11.54 -0.29
C THR A 210 7.27 -12.46 -1.19
N VAL A 211 8.59 -12.34 -1.19
CA VAL A 211 9.49 -13.25 -1.91
C VAL A 211 9.32 -14.70 -1.42
N GLU A 212 9.29 -14.94 -0.11
CA GLU A 212 9.11 -16.29 0.43
C GLU A 212 7.79 -16.91 -0.06
N GLN A 213 6.70 -16.13 -0.03
CA GLN A 213 5.39 -16.57 -0.53
C GLN A 213 5.42 -16.86 -2.04
N LEU A 214 6.06 -16.01 -2.84
CA LEU A 214 6.16 -16.21 -4.29
C LEU A 214 7.05 -17.41 -4.64
N ILE A 215 8.17 -17.59 -3.95
CA ILE A 215 9.06 -18.75 -4.12
C ILE A 215 8.33 -20.04 -3.77
N ASP A 216 7.59 -20.06 -2.67
CA ASP A 216 6.78 -21.22 -2.29
C ASP A 216 5.66 -21.49 -3.31
N PHE A 217 5.04 -20.45 -3.85
CA PHE A 217 4.04 -20.60 -4.91
C PHE A 217 4.65 -21.22 -6.16
N VAL A 218 5.78 -20.69 -6.63
CA VAL A 218 6.45 -21.16 -7.85
C VAL A 218 6.95 -22.59 -7.66
N TRP A 219 7.52 -22.91 -6.49
CA TRP A 219 7.94 -24.26 -6.14
C TRP A 219 6.80 -25.27 -6.26
N ASN A 220 5.66 -24.96 -5.63
CA ASN A 220 4.52 -25.86 -5.60
C ASN A 220 3.83 -26.01 -6.96
N ASN A 221 3.72 -24.92 -7.74
CA ASN A 221 2.90 -24.89 -8.95
C ASN A 221 3.68 -25.10 -10.26
N PHE A 222 5.02 -24.99 -10.23
CA PHE A 222 5.86 -25.18 -11.42
C PHE A 222 6.87 -26.31 -11.23
N TYR A 223 7.60 -26.35 -10.11
CA TYR A 223 8.63 -27.38 -9.91
C TYR A 223 8.05 -28.74 -9.50
N LEU A 224 7.15 -28.77 -8.50
CA LEU A 224 6.62 -30.04 -7.98
C LEU A 224 5.64 -30.76 -8.91
N ILE A 225 4.97 -30.03 -9.80
CA ILE A 225 3.96 -30.59 -10.71
C ILE A 225 4.59 -31.12 -12.00
N ASP A 226 5.67 -30.50 -12.48
CA ASP A 226 6.30 -30.87 -13.74
C ASP A 226 7.19 -32.11 -13.57
N THR A 227 6.76 -33.23 -14.14
CA THR A 227 7.43 -34.53 -14.05
C THR A 227 8.85 -34.53 -14.62
N LYS A 228 9.21 -33.57 -15.49
CA LYS A 228 10.55 -33.51 -16.07
C LYS A 228 11.64 -33.23 -15.04
N TYR A 229 11.28 -32.63 -13.89
CA TYR A 229 12.19 -32.33 -12.79
C TYR A 229 12.32 -33.46 -11.77
N HIS A 230 11.59 -34.56 -11.97
CA HIS A 230 11.55 -35.69 -11.05
C HIS A 230 12.08 -36.96 -11.72
N PRO A 231 12.56 -37.94 -10.94
CA PRO A 231 12.93 -39.24 -11.46
C PRO A 231 11.77 -39.88 -12.22
N LYS A 232 12.08 -40.62 -13.30
CA LYS A 232 11.07 -41.36 -14.08
C LYS A 232 10.31 -42.36 -13.21
N ASP A 233 11.01 -43.02 -12.29
CA ASP A 233 10.43 -43.95 -11.34
C ASP A 233 10.00 -43.21 -10.05
N PRO A 234 8.71 -43.26 -9.68
CA PRO A 234 8.22 -42.55 -8.50
C PRO A 234 8.85 -43.07 -7.21
N ILE A 235 9.51 -42.17 -6.47
CA ILE A 235 10.04 -42.48 -5.13
C ILE A 235 8.97 -42.16 -4.08
N SER A 236 8.55 -43.18 -3.33
CA SER A 236 7.54 -43.04 -2.29
C SER A 236 7.91 -41.94 -1.29
N GLY A 237 6.96 -41.06 -0.98
CA GLY A 237 7.13 -39.98 0.00
C GLY A 237 7.97 -38.77 -0.45
N ARG A 238 8.67 -38.83 -1.60
CA ARG A 238 9.57 -37.75 -2.06
C ARG A 238 8.84 -36.40 -2.22
N ILE A 239 7.73 -36.37 -2.96
CA ILE A 239 6.96 -35.13 -3.19
C ILE A 239 6.44 -34.56 -1.87
N LYS A 240 6.00 -35.43 -0.94
CA LYS A 240 5.54 -35.02 0.39
C LYS A 240 6.68 -34.39 1.20
N SER A 241 7.90 -34.95 1.13
CA SER A 241 9.09 -34.37 1.75
C SER A 241 9.44 -33.01 1.14
N LEU A 242 9.53 -32.91 -0.20
CA LEU A 242 9.83 -31.67 -0.93
C LEU A 242 8.82 -30.54 -0.63
N LYS A 243 7.59 -30.90 -0.28
CA LYS A 243 6.52 -29.95 0.04
C LYS A 243 6.52 -29.52 1.51
N ASN A 244 6.73 -30.46 2.44
CA ASN A 244 6.43 -30.24 3.86
C ASN A 244 7.66 -30.10 4.76
N ASP A 245 8.85 -30.53 4.32
CA ASP A 245 10.08 -30.42 5.11
C ASP A 245 10.76 -29.06 4.87
N SER A 246 10.26 -28.02 5.56
CA SER A 246 10.79 -26.66 5.47
C SER A 246 12.20 -26.49 6.05
N ARG A 247 12.69 -27.45 6.86
CA ARG A 247 14.04 -27.41 7.44
C ARG A 247 15.07 -27.78 6.38
N THR A 248 14.80 -28.82 5.60
CA THR A 248 15.65 -29.25 4.49
C THR A 248 15.44 -28.36 3.26
N TRP A 249 14.18 -28.08 2.92
CA TRP A 249 13.80 -27.30 1.74
C TRP A 249 13.52 -25.84 2.10
N SER A 250 14.56 -25.14 2.57
CA SER A 250 14.49 -23.71 2.85
C SER A 250 14.35 -22.88 1.57
N THR A 251 13.92 -21.62 1.70
CA THR A 251 13.76 -20.69 0.56
C THR A 251 15.03 -20.59 -0.29
N SER A 252 16.22 -20.55 0.33
CA SER A 252 17.48 -20.48 -0.41
C SER A 252 17.77 -21.77 -1.20
N VAL A 253 17.42 -22.94 -0.65
CA VAL A 253 17.58 -24.22 -1.36
C VAL A 253 16.63 -24.29 -2.55
N LYS A 254 15.37 -23.86 -2.36
CA LYS A 254 14.38 -23.79 -3.45
C LYS A 254 14.84 -22.85 -4.56
N GLN A 255 15.36 -21.67 -4.22
CA GLN A 255 15.91 -20.70 -5.17
C GLN A 255 17.01 -21.31 -6.02
N GLU A 256 18.00 -21.96 -5.39
CA GLU A 256 19.13 -22.58 -6.09
C GLU A 256 18.68 -23.69 -7.05
N ILE A 257 17.81 -24.60 -6.59
CA ILE A 257 17.29 -25.69 -7.42
C ILE A 257 16.49 -25.15 -8.60
N MET A 258 15.63 -24.16 -8.36
CA MET A 258 14.82 -23.57 -9.43
C MET A 258 15.66 -22.78 -10.43
N TYR A 259 16.78 -22.20 -10.00
CA TYR A 259 17.76 -21.57 -10.91
C TYR A 259 18.45 -22.61 -11.80
N GLN A 260 19.01 -23.67 -11.20
CA GLN A 260 19.68 -24.75 -11.94
C GLN A 260 18.76 -25.43 -12.96
N ASN A 261 17.46 -25.47 -12.69
CA ASN A 261 16.44 -26.04 -13.56
C ASN A 261 15.78 -25.04 -14.54
N GLY A 262 16.28 -23.81 -14.61
CA GLY A 262 15.81 -22.75 -15.52
C GLY A 262 14.40 -22.22 -15.22
N ILE A 263 13.86 -22.49 -14.02
CA ILE A 263 12.58 -21.93 -13.58
C ILE A 263 12.78 -20.46 -13.17
N LEU A 264 13.84 -20.18 -12.42
CA LEU A 264 14.27 -18.82 -12.11
C LEU A 264 15.46 -18.44 -12.99
N ASP A 265 15.50 -17.18 -13.43
CA ASP A 265 16.61 -16.63 -14.20
C ASP A 265 17.66 -15.94 -13.31
N GLU A 266 18.83 -15.66 -13.89
CA GLU A 266 19.92 -14.95 -13.22
C GLU A 266 19.52 -13.55 -12.76
N GLY A 267 18.63 -12.87 -13.49
CA GLY A 267 18.15 -11.53 -13.16
C GLY A 267 17.37 -11.48 -11.84
N ILE A 268 16.67 -12.56 -11.49
CA ILE A 268 16.00 -12.75 -10.20
C ILE A 268 17.03 -13.12 -9.12
N ILE A 269 17.85 -14.15 -9.36
CA ILE A 269 18.74 -14.72 -8.34
C ILE A 269 19.82 -13.72 -7.89
N SER A 270 20.39 -12.97 -8.83
CA SER A 270 21.41 -11.94 -8.56
C SER A 270 20.91 -10.85 -7.61
N LYS A 271 19.60 -10.60 -7.57
CA LYS A 271 18.95 -9.61 -6.68
C LYS A 271 18.51 -10.22 -5.34
N LEU A 272 18.03 -11.46 -5.35
CA LEU A 272 17.59 -12.14 -4.14
C LEU A 272 18.75 -12.50 -3.20
N TYR A 273 19.92 -12.84 -3.74
CA TYR A 273 21.06 -13.27 -2.91
C TYR A 273 21.59 -12.14 -2.00
N PRO A 274 21.89 -10.93 -2.49
CA PRO A 274 22.26 -9.79 -1.64
C PRO A 274 21.17 -9.41 -0.64
N ALA A 275 19.90 -9.41 -1.06
CA ALA A 275 18.77 -9.12 -0.18
C ALA A 275 18.68 -10.10 1.00
N ARG A 276 18.89 -11.40 0.76
CA ARG A 276 18.95 -12.41 1.82
C ARG A 276 20.08 -12.16 2.81
N GLN A 277 21.27 -11.83 2.31
CA GLN A 277 22.42 -11.53 3.16
C GLN A 277 22.15 -10.28 4.02
N ALA A 278 21.61 -9.22 3.41
CA ALA A 278 21.21 -8.01 4.12
C ALA A 278 20.17 -8.31 5.20
N ARG A 279 19.17 -9.15 4.90
CA ARG A 279 18.12 -9.53 5.85
C ARG A 279 18.71 -10.24 7.07
N ASN A 280 19.65 -11.15 6.86
CA ASN A 280 20.30 -11.85 7.97
C ASN A 280 21.14 -10.90 8.81
N LYS A 281 21.87 -9.96 8.20
CA LYS A 281 22.63 -8.93 8.92
C LYS A 281 21.71 -7.97 9.68
N LEU A 282 20.58 -7.55 9.11
CA LEU A 282 19.59 -6.72 9.78
C LEU A 282 19.04 -7.42 11.02
N VAL A 283 18.62 -8.68 10.88
CA VAL A 283 18.00 -9.45 11.98
C VAL A 283 18.99 -9.83 13.08
N HIS A 284 20.22 -10.20 12.73
CA HIS A 284 21.19 -10.72 13.70
C HIS A 284 22.18 -9.67 14.22
N GLU A 285 22.43 -8.62 13.46
CA GLU A 285 23.46 -7.61 13.77
C GLU A 285 22.89 -6.18 13.83
N GLY A 286 21.61 -5.97 13.50
CA GLY A 286 21.00 -4.63 13.47
C GLY A 286 21.56 -3.72 12.38
N LYS A 287 22.21 -4.28 11.35
CA LYS A 287 22.80 -3.50 10.25
C LYS A 287 21.73 -3.04 9.27
N GLY A 288 21.69 -1.73 9.03
CA GLY A 288 20.78 -1.12 8.07
C GLY A 288 20.99 -1.59 6.63
N VAL A 289 19.93 -1.48 5.85
CA VAL A 289 19.85 -1.93 4.46
C VAL A 289 20.12 -0.76 3.52
N SER A 290 20.91 -0.99 2.46
CA SER A 290 21.13 0.03 1.44
C SER A 290 19.95 0.15 0.49
N GLN A 291 19.74 1.37 -0.03
CA GLN A 291 18.73 1.67 -1.05
C GLN A 291 18.81 0.70 -2.24
N GLN A 292 20.01 0.49 -2.79
CA GLN A 292 20.21 -0.40 -3.94
C GLN A 292 19.68 -1.82 -3.69
N ILE A 293 19.96 -2.40 -2.51
CA ILE A 293 19.50 -3.74 -2.17
C ILE A 293 17.97 -3.79 -2.05
N ALA A 294 17.36 -2.74 -1.50
CA ALA A 294 15.91 -2.65 -1.37
C ALA A 294 15.20 -2.54 -2.73
N LEU A 295 15.73 -1.72 -3.64
CA LEU A 295 15.19 -1.53 -5.00
C LEU A 295 15.44 -2.75 -5.90
N ASP A 296 16.59 -3.42 -5.74
CA ASP A 296 16.84 -4.70 -6.40
C ASP A 296 15.85 -5.78 -5.92
N LEU A 297 15.56 -5.84 -4.60
CA LEU A 297 14.54 -6.75 -4.09
C LEU A 297 13.15 -6.44 -4.67
N TYR A 298 12.80 -5.17 -4.78
CA TYR A 298 11.56 -4.71 -5.40
C TYR A 298 11.44 -5.18 -6.85
N THR A 299 12.50 -4.99 -7.64
CA THR A 299 12.59 -5.50 -9.02
C THR A 299 12.46 -7.02 -9.08
N ALA A 300 13.09 -7.75 -8.15
CA ALA A 300 12.96 -9.20 -8.07
C ALA A 300 11.52 -9.65 -7.78
N VAL A 301 10.80 -8.92 -6.93
CA VAL A 301 9.37 -9.17 -6.65
C VAL A 301 8.52 -8.97 -7.91
N GLN A 302 8.74 -7.93 -8.70
CA GLN A 302 8.03 -7.70 -9.96
C GLN A 302 8.24 -8.87 -10.94
N LEU A 303 9.48 -9.34 -11.09
CA LEU A 303 9.83 -10.48 -11.94
C LEU A 303 9.21 -11.78 -11.44
N LEU A 304 9.22 -12.01 -10.12
CA LEU A 304 8.58 -13.17 -9.51
C LEU A 304 7.05 -13.15 -9.65
N LEU A 305 6.39 -12.00 -9.52
CA LEU A 305 4.95 -11.85 -9.76
C LEU A 305 4.60 -12.20 -11.21
N LYS A 306 5.42 -11.75 -12.17
CA LYS A 306 5.27 -12.11 -13.58
C LYS A 306 5.40 -13.61 -13.80
N LYS A 307 6.40 -14.24 -13.17
CA LYS A 307 6.61 -15.70 -13.25
C LYS A 307 5.44 -16.47 -12.62
N ALA A 308 5.05 -16.10 -11.40
CA ALA A 308 4.02 -16.78 -10.62
C ALA A 308 2.63 -16.68 -11.26
N SER A 309 2.27 -15.51 -11.80
CA SER A 309 0.98 -15.32 -12.48
C SER A 309 0.93 -15.94 -13.89
N GLY A 310 2.09 -16.21 -14.51
CA GLY A 310 2.17 -16.67 -15.90
C GLY A 310 1.68 -15.63 -16.93
N LEU A 311 1.52 -14.37 -16.53
CA LEU A 311 1.09 -13.29 -17.42
C LEU A 311 2.29 -12.73 -18.19
N LYS A 312 2.08 -12.41 -19.47
CA LYS A 312 3.12 -11.81 -20.32
C LYS A 312 3.48 -10.38 -19.90
N HIS A 313 2.50 -9.66 -19.36
CA HIS A 313 2.62 -8.27 -18.93
C HIS A 313 1.90 -8.09 -17.59
N ILE A 314 2.54 -7.38 -16.67
CA ILE A 314 1.95 -6.86 -15.44
C ILE A 314 2.25 -5.37 -15.44
N SER A 315 1.21 -4.55 -15.33
CA SER A 315 1.37 -3.13 -15.07
C SER A 315 1.66 -2.99 -13.58
N PHE A 316 2.92 -2.81 -13.21
CA PHE A 316 3.32 -2.55 -11.83
C PHE A 316 3.97 -1.16 -11.80
N PRO A 317 3.62 -0.30 -10.83
CA PRO A 317 4.10 1.08 -10.85
C PRO A 317 5.63 1.12 -10.71
N ASP A 318 6.25 2.11 -11.34
CA ASP A 318 7.64 2.46 -11.04
C ASP A 318 7.61 3.48 -9.89
N VAL A 319 8.26 3.14 -8.77
CA VAL A 319 8.12 3.89 -7.51
C VAL A 319 9.28 4.86 -7.32
N GLU A 320 10.38 4.69 -8.08
CA GLU A 320 11.58 5.54 -7.97
C GLU A 320 11.29 7.01 -8.35
N GLU A 321 10.50 7.25 -9.41
CA GLU A 321 10.19 8.60 -9.92
C GLU A 321 9.35 9.47 -8.97
N SER A 322 8.65 8.86 -8.00
CA SER A 322 7.82 9.60 -7.04
C SER A 322 8.61 10.20 -5.88
N SER A 323 9.84 9.72 -5.67
CA SER A 323 10.70 10.09 -4.54
C SER A 323 11.64 11.25 -4.88
N ARG A 324 11.09 12.42 -5.22
CA ARG A 324 11.90 13.64 -5.48
C ARG A 324 12.90 13.84 -4.34
N GLU A 325 14.20 13.73 -4.64
CA GLU A 325 15.24 14.20 -3.72
C GLU A 325 14.95 15.66 -3.38
N SER A 326 14.86 15.98 -2.09
CA SER A 326 14.79 17.39 -1.73
C SER A 326 16.15 18.00 -2.07
N LEU A 327 16.17 19.19 -2.67
CA LEU A 327 17.41 19.93 -2.94
C LEU A 327 18.24 20.16 -1.65
N SER A 328 17.62 20.04 -0.48
CA SER A 328 18.26 20.12 0.84
C SER A 328 18.98 18.85 1.30
N ASP A 329 18.74 17.67 0.70
CA ASP A 329 19.35 16.43 1.18
C ASP A 329 20.83 16.28 0.77
N LYS A 330 21.32 17.13 -0.13
CA LYS A 330 22.70 17.14 -0.67
C LYS A 330 23.47 18.42 -0.34
N SER A 331 23.15 19.08 0.76
CA SER A 331 23.93 20.24 1.22
C SER A 331 25.13 19.79 2.05
N ASP A 332 26.33 20.09 1.56
CA ASP A 332 27.57 19.94 2.32
C ASP A 332 27.66 21.06 3.37
N PHE A 333 27.28 20.75 4.60
CA PHE A 333 27.46 21.67 5.72
C PHE A 333 28.85 21.50 6.34
N SER A 334 29.52 22.62 6.60
CA SER A 334 30.76 22.67 7.35
C SER A 334 30.49 22.70 8.86
N LEU A 335 31.53 22.45 9.68
CA LEU A 335 31.43 22.58 11.14
C LEU A 335 31.12 24.00 11.63
N GLU A 336 31.41 25.02 10.82
CA GLU A 336 31.19 26.44 11.11
C GLU A 336 29.69 26.79 10.99
N ASP A 337 28.96 26.11 10.09
CA ASP A 337 27.50 26.27 9.92
C ASP A 337 26.69 25.88 11.17
N PHE A 338 27.33 25.18 12.12
CA PHE A 338 26.73 24.73 13.38
C PHE A 338 27.18 25.53 14.61
N ASP A 339 27.88 26.66 14.45
CA ASP A 339 28.34 27.45 15.60
C ASP A 339 27.18 27.96 16.47
N ALA A 340 26.05 28.34 15.85
CA ALA A 340 24.84 28.73 16.58
C ALA A 340 24.30 27.61 17.49
N TRP A 341 24.50 26.34 17.15
CA TRP A 341 24.10 25.20 18.00
C TRP A 341 24.97 25.07 19.25
N LYS A 342 26.24 25.49 19.19
CA LYS A 342 27.16 25.49 20.34
C LYS A 342 26.77 26.57 21.37
N GLU A 343 26.07 27.61 20.95
CA GLU A 343 25.62 28.72 21.80
C GLU A 343 24.31 28.43 22.55
N VAL A 344 23.58 27.37 22.18
CA VAL A 344 22.36 26.93 22.88
C VAL A 344 22.73 26.29 24.23
N LYS A 345 23.16 27.10 25.19
CA LYS A 345 23.32 26.70 26.59
C LYS A 345 21.96 26.79 27.28
N ILE A 346 21.39 25.63 27.63
CA ILE A 346 20.18 25.54 28.44
C ILE A 346 20.44 26.30 29.76
N LYS A 347 19.75 27.42 29.98
CA LYS A 347 19.70 28.06 31.30
C LYS A 347 19.07 27.05 32.26
N LYS A 348 19.88 26.40 33.10
CA LYS A 348 19.37 25.62 34.23
C LYS A 348 18.56 26.59 35.09
N THR A 349 17.24 26.46 35.07
CA THR A 349 16.38 27.15 36.02
C THR A 349 16.83 26.72 37.41
N PRO A 350 17.26 27.63 38.30
CA PRO A 350 17.62 27.24 39.65
C PRO A 350 16.35 26.73 40.33
N ASN A 351 16.38 25.45 40.74
CA ASN A 351 15.36 24.91 41.65
C ASN A 351 15.30 25.83 42.87
N LYS A 352 14.23 26.61 42.99
CA LYS A 352 13.89 27.27 44.26
C LYS A 352 13.42 26.16 45.20
N VAL A 353 14.26 25.87 46.18
CA VAL A 353 13.93 25.10 47.38
C VAL A 353 12.88 25.86 48.19
#